data_AF-A0AAD6CHM2-F1
#
_entry.id   AF-A0AAD6CHM2-F1
#
_cell.length_a   1.000
_cell.length_b   1.000
_cell.length_c   1.000
_cell.angle_alpha   90.00
_cell.angle_beta   90.00
_cell.angle_gamma   90.00
#
_symmetry.space_group_name_H-M   'P 1'
#
loop_
_entity.id
_entity.type
_entity.pdbx_description
1 polymer ?
#
loop_
_entity_poly.entity_id
_entity_poly.type
_entity_poly.pdbx_seq_one_letter_code
_entity_poly.pdbx_strand_id
1 'polypeptide(L)'
;MLVVKAWKILLILVAVLLAWSLLVTSFRYSDPARWPKSVSHFSNELRDKALAHIENETLGFEHVFAIGMKERPDKRDFLTLAAIETGFEVDWLDGVRPSELRQKAMPNGYDISSTVPTIIACWRAHMNAMFEVVQRGYSSALIFEDDADWDVNIRSQLREFARGLHALQGNGHASTQHPYGVDWDLLWIGGCGSAPFPNETQFYAVRDDPTCPNVEHRGMLGGVPDSWKVHFPEDSTRFSFKAEAGCCLYGYAVSNRGARKILAELELDHIEVPVDNALSDLCGGRSGRQQIDCYALFPQIIGTYRRAGPSSRDSDIASYDENLIHEEESWNMVYSVRRNIQRLVAGEVTVYSQWNDQPWTAKEVNPRQFTHPKGQLVT
;
A
#
# COMPACT_ATOMS: atom_id res chain seq x y z
N MET A 1 -26.76 44.17 -64.45
CA MET A 1 -27.32 43.68 -63.17
C MET A 1 -26.65 42.40 -62.62
N LEU A 2 -25.90 41.63 -63.42
CA LEU A 2 -25.19 40.41 -62.96
C LEU A 2 -23.86 40.68 -62.24
N VAL A 3 -23.11 41.72 -62.62
CA VAL A 3 -21.77 42.02 -62.06
C VAL A 3 -21.83 42.44 -60.57
N VAL A 4 -22.87 43.17 -60.18
CA VAL A 4 -23.04 43.62 -58.78
C VAL A 4 -23.44 42.47 -57.84
N LYS A 5 -24.14 41.45 -58.35
CA LYS A 5 -24.47 40.24 -57.57
C LYS A 5 -23.23 39.37 -57.33
N ALA A 6 -22.37 39.23 -58.33
CA ALA A 6 -21.12 38.48 -58.21
C ALA A 6 -20.16 39.12 -57.17
N TRP A 7 -20.08 40.45 -57.14
CA TRP A 7 -19.24 41.16 -56.17
C TRP A 7 -19.72 41.00 -54.72
N LYS A 8 -21.04 41.01 -54.50
CA LYS A 8 -21.62 40.78 -53.16
C LYS A 8 -21.40 39.35 -52.68
N ILE A 9 -21.50 38.36 -53.57
CA ILE A 9 -21.23 36.95 -53.23
C ILE A 9 -19.75 36.73 -52.91
N LEU A 10 -18.85 37.36 -53.67
CA LEU A 10 -17.41 37.30 -53.40
C LEU A 10 -17.05 37.90 -52.03
N LEU A 11 -17.65 39.05 -51.66
CA LEU A 11 -17.44 39.67 -50.35
C LEU A 11 -17.94 38.80 -49.19
N ILE A 12 -19.08 38.12 -49.37
CA ILE A 12 -19.61 37.19 -48.36
C ILE A 12 -18.70 35.97 -48.21
N LEU A 13 -18.21 35.40 -49.32
CA LEU A 13 -17.28 34.26 -49.28
C LEU A 13 -15.95 34.62 -48.62
N VAL A 14 -15.41 35.81 -48.89
CA VAL A 14 -14.19 36.30 -48.22
C VAL A 14 -14.43 36.53 -46.74
N ALA A 15 -15.57 37.10 -46.34
CA ALA A 15 -15.92 37.28 -44.94
C ALA A 15 -16.09 35.94 -44.19
N VAL A 16 -16.69 34.93 -44.82
CA VAL A 16 -16.84 33.59 -44.25
C VAL A 16 -15.48 32.88 -44.14
N LEU A 17 -14.60 33.01 -45.13
CA LEU A 17 -13.24 32.46 -45.07
C LEU A 17 -12.38 33.13 -44.00
N LEU A 18 -12.52 34.45 -43.82
CA LEU A 18 -11.83 35.18 -42.76
C LEU A 18 -12.38 34.82 -41.37
N ALA A 19 -13.71 34.68 -41.23
CA ALA A 19 -14.33 34.24 -39.98
C ALA A 19 -13.94 32.79 -39.64
N TRP A 20 -13.86 31.90 -40.63
CA TRP A 20 -13.44 30.51 -40.43
C TRP A 20 -11.94 30.42 -40.10
N SER A 21 -11.10 31.22 -40.76
CA SER A 21 -9.68 31.38 -40.42
C SER A 21 -9.49 31.87 -38.98
N LEU A 22 -10.26 32.88 -38.55
CA LEU A 22 -10.27 33.38 -37.17
C LEU A 22 -10.77 32.34 -36.17
N LEU A 23 -11.76 31.52 -36.53
CA LEU A 23 -12.27 30.41 -35.71
C LEU A 23 -11.27 29.25 -35.59
N VAL A 24 -10.60 28.89 -36.69
CA VAL A 24 -9.58 27.83 -36.70
C VAL A 24 -8.31 28.30 -35.98
N THR A 25 -7.94 29.57 -36.08
CA THR A 25 -6.81 30.11 -35.31
C THR A 25 -7.15 30.27 -33.82
N SER A 26 -8.39 30.63 -33.46
CA SER A 26 -8.80 30.67 -32.05
C SER A 26 -8.97 29.27 -31.43
N PHE A 27 -9.40 28.26 -32.20
CA PHE A 27 -9.36 26.85 -31.75
C PHE A 27 -7.94 26.26 -31.73
N ARG A 28 -7.03 26.70 -32.60
CA ARG A 28 -5.60 26.30 -32.56
C ARG A 28 -4.78 27.08 -31.52
N TYR A 29 -5.29 28.20 -31.02
CA TYR A 29 -4.69 28.99 -29.92
C TYR A 29 -5.42 28.79 -28.58
N SER A 30 -6.49 27.98 -28.58
CA SER A 30 -7.04 27.39 -27.35
C SER A 30 -6.10 26.28 -26.92
N ASP A 31 -4.96 26.71 -26.39
CA ASP A 31 -3.95 25.88 -25.75
C ASP A 31 -4.64 25.08 -24.61
N PRO A 32 -4.70 23.74 -24.65
CA PRO A 32 -5.29 22.96 -23.55
C PRO A 32 -4.48 23.07 -22.23
N ALA A 33 -3.39 23.82 -22.20
CA ALA A 33 -2.40 23.76 -21.13
C ALA A 33 -1.88 25.14 -20.69
N ARG A 34 -2.75 26.00 -20.16
CA ARG A 34 -2.32 27.08 -19.24
C ARG A 34 -3.21 27.15 -18.01
N TRP A 35 -3.25 26.06 -17.26
CA TRP A 35 -3.45 26.20 -15.82
C TRP A 35 -2.24 26.96 -15.27
N PRO A 36 -2.41 28.05 -14.51
CA PRO A 36 -1.28 28.81 -13.99
C PRO A 36 -0.42 27.89 -13.11
N LYS A 37 0.91 27.91 -13.28
CA LYS A 37 1.84 27.19 -12.40
C LYS A 37 1.59 27.51 -10.92
N SER A 38 1.08 28.69 -10.59
CA SER A 38 0.68 29.07 -9.22
C SER A 38 -0.48 28.23 -8.68
N VAL A 39 -1.43 27.81 -9.52
CA VAL A 39 -2.56 26.95 -9.12
C VAL A 39 -2.07 25.53 -8.85
N SER A 40 -1.13 25.02 -9.66
CA SER A 40 -0.51 23.71 -9.41
C SER A 40 0.41 23.72 -8.17
N HIS A 41 1.11 24.83 -7.91
CA HIS A 41 1.89 24.98 -6.67
C HIS A 41 0.99 25.05 -5.45
N PHE A 42 -0.10 25.82 -5.51
CA PHE A 42 -1.08 25.93 -4.42
C PHE A 42 -1.82 24.62 -4.15
N SER A 43 -2.23 23.88 -5.19
CA SER A 43 -2.85 22.57 -5.04
C SER A 43 -1.89 21.53 -4.45
N ASN A 44 -0.61 21.58 -4.85
CA ASN A 44 0.43 20.74 -4.27
C ASN A 44 0.70 21.12 -2.80
N GLU A 45 0.73 22.40 -2.44
CA GLU A 45 0.89 22.84 -1.04
C GLU A 45 -0.31 22.44 -0.16
N LEU A 46 -1.54 22.59 -0.65
CA LEU A 46 -2.74 22.14 0.05
C LEU A 46 -2.74 20.63 0.26
N ARG A 47 -2.34 19.88 -0.77
CA ARG A 47 -2.16 18.44 -0.68
C ARG A 47 -1.06 18.06 0.30
N ASP A 48 0.06 18.79 0.30
CA ASP A 48 1.18 18.56 1.23
C ASP A 48 0.76 18.81 2.69
N LYS A 49 -0.13 19.79 2.92
CA LYS A 49 -0.76 20.03 4.23
C LYS A 49 -1.76 18.94 4.59
N ALA A 50 -2.57 18.47 3.65
CA ALA A 50 -3.52 17.37 3.88
C ALA A 50 -2.79 16.09 4.31
N LEU A 51 -1.64 15.80 3.71
CA LEU A 51 -0.83 14.63 4.05
C LEU A 51 -0.03 14.78 5.36
N ALA A 52 -0.08 15.94 6.04
CA ALA A 52 0.64 16.15 7.29
C ALA A 52 0.11 15.27 8.44
N HIS A 53 -1.14 14.81 8.40
CA HIS A 53 -1.69 13.90 9.40
C HIS A 53 -1.02 12.52 9.40
N ILE A 54 -0.28 12.15 8.36
CA ILE A 54 0.53 10.91 8.35
C ILE A 54 1.65 10.96 9.42
N GLU A 55 2.00 12.16 9.91
CA GLU A 55 2.96 12.35 11.00
C GLU A 55 2.37 12.11 12.40
N ASN A 56 1.08 11.80 12.52
CA ASN A 56 0.45 11.52 13.82
C ASN A 56 0.76 10.11 14.35
N GLU A 57 0.28 9.79 15.53
CA GLU A 57 0.48 8.49 16.20
C GLU A 57 -0.28 7.31 15.55
N THR A 58 -1.05 7.56 14.49
CA THR A 58 -1.83 6.55 13.75
C THR A 58 -1.44 6.47 12.27
N LEU A 59 -0.31 7.07 11.88
CA LEU A 59 0.18 7.12 10.50
C LEU A 59 -0.85 7.68 9.50
N GLY A 60 -1.79 8.51 9.96
CA GLY A 60 -2.87 9.06 9.13
C GLY A 60 -4.07 8.13 8.90
N PHE A 61 -4.09 6.94 9.49
CA PHE A 61 -5.31 6.13 9.61
C PHE A 61 -6.13 6.58 10.83
N GLU A 62 -7.40 6.19 10.94
CA GLU A 62 -8.14 6.47 12.17
C GLU A 62 -7.66 5.60 13.32
N HIS A 63 -7.20 4.38 13.02
CA HIS A 63 -6.73 3.44 14.01
C HIS A 63 -5.64 2.51 13.47
N VAL A 64 -4.81 1.98 14.37
CA VAL A 64 -3.75 1.02 14.02
C VAL A 64 -3.85 -0.17 14.96
N PHE A 65 -4.01 -1.36 14.39
CA PHE A 65 -4.07 -2.62 15.12
C PHE A 65 -2.84 -3.48 14.85
N ALA A 66 -2.52 -4.36 15.79
CA ALA A 66 -1.61 -5.49 15.58
C ALA A 66 -2.29 -6.79 16.03
N ILE A 67 -2.18 -7.84 15.22
CA ILE A 67 -2.70 -9.18 15.50
C ILE A 67 -1.54 -10.07 15.91
N GLY A 68 -1.65 -10.74 17.05
CA GLY A 68 -0.65 -11.70 17.49
C GLY A 68 -1.17 -12.59 18.60
N MET A 69 -0.50 -13.69 18.89
CA MET A 69 -0.89 -14.57 20.00
C MET A 69 -0.62 -13.89 21.35
N LYS A 70 -1.53 -14.00 22.32
CA LYS A 70 -1.38 -13.39 23.65
C LYS A 70 -0.18 -13.96 24.41
N GLU A 71 0.18 -15.20 24.11
CA GLU A 71 1.26 -15.95 24.72
C GLU A 71 2.59 -15.79 23.98
N ARG A 72 2.66 -14.86 23.03
CA ARG A 72 3.88 -14.42 22.34
C ARG A 72 4.30 -13.01 22.75
N PRO A 73 4.55 -12.75 24.06
CA PRO A 73 5.03 -11.44 24.48
C PRO A 73 6.37 -11.08 23.81
N ASP A 74 7.18 -12.07 23.45
CA ASP A 74 8.44 -11.85 22.73
C ASP A 74 8.23 -11.12 21.39
N LYS A 75 7.13 -11.39 20.69
CA LYS A 75 6.76 -10.67 19.46
C LYS A 75 6.00 -9.38 19.74
N ARG A 76 5.03 -9.42 20.66
CA ARG A 76 4.20 -8.24 20.99
C ARG A 76 5.02 -7.08 21.53
N ASP A 77 5.92 -7.37 22.47
CA ASP A 77 6.76 -6.36 23.11
C ASP A 77 7.73 -5.75 22.08
N PHE A 78 8.27 -6.55 21.16
CA PHE A 78 9.18 -6.06 20.13
C PHE A 78 8.44 -5.18 19.11
N LEU A 79 7.30 -5.62 18.58
CA LEU A 79 6.52 -4.79 17.64
C LEU A 79 6.07 -3.48 18.31
N THR A 80 5.62 -3.54 19.57
CA THR A 80 5.21 -2.35 20.33
C THR A 80 6.36 -1.38 20.50
N LEU A 81 7.55 -1.86 20.88
CA LEU A 81 8.74 -1.01 20.99
C LEU A 81 9.12 -0.41 19.63
N ALA A 82 9.10 -1.20 18.55
CA ALA A 82 9.36 -0.73 17.19
C ALA A 82 8.39 0.39 16.75
N ALA A 83 7.10 0.24 17.06
CA ALA A 83 6.07 1.24 16.75
C ALA A 83 6.34 2.55 17.49
N ILE A 84 6.58 2.48 18.80
CA ILE A 84 6.87 3.65 19.64
C ILE A 84 8.13 4.38 19.17
N GLU A 85 9.21 3.64 18.87
CA GLU A 85 10.47 4.21 18.36
C GLU A 85 10.33 4.85 16.97
N THR A 86 9.26 4.53 16.23
CA THR A 86 8.90 5.20 14.97
C THR A 86 7.70 6.16 15.09
N GLY A 87 7.27 6.41 16.34
CA GLY A 87 6.34 7.46 16.74
C GLY A 87 4.86 7.13 16.56
N PHE A 88 4.49 5.87 16.39
CA PHE A 88 3.08 5.46 16.30
C PHE A 88 2.75 4.38 17.31
N GLU A 89 1.46 4.23 17.60
CA GLU A 89 0.96 3.26 18.57
C GLU A 89 0.12 2.18 17.88
N VAL A 90 0.02 1.01 18.51
CA VAL A 90 -0.79 -0.11 18.03
C VAL A 90 -1.68 -0.62 19.16
N ASP A 91 -2.94 -0.90 18.82
CA ASP A 91 -3.84 -1.63 19.70
C ASP A 91 -3.81 -3.13 19.38
N TRP A 92 -3.58 -3.96 20.39
CA TRP A 92 -3.44 -5.40 20.19
C TRP A 92 -4.79 -6.10 20.11
N LEU A 93 -4.94 -6.92 19.07
CA LEU A 93 -6.00 -7.89 18.91
C LEU A 93 -5.43 -9.29 19.11
N ASP A 94 -6.13 -10.09 19.90
CA ASP A 94 -5.72 -11.47 20.20
C ASP A 94 -5.90 -12.35 18.95
N GLY A 95 -4.81 -13.02 18.56
CA GLY A 95 -4.85 -14.12 17.62
C GLY A 95 -5.69 -15.29 18.15
N VAL A 96 -6.17 -16.14 17.25
CA VAL A 96 -7.08 -17.23 17.59
C VAL A 96 -6.31 -18.54 17.64
N ARG A 97 -6.61 -19.39 18.63
CA ARG A 97 -6.05 -20.74 18.71
C ARG A 97 -6.91 -21.74 17.94
N PRO A 98 -6.29 -22.75 17.30
CA PRO A 98 -7.03 -23.89 16.76
C PRO A 98 -8.02 -24.54 17.74
N SER A 99 -7.66 -24.59 19.03
CA SER A 99 -8.51 -25.19 20.07
C SER A 99 -9.79 -24.40 20.38
N GLU A 100 -9.87 -23.13 19.97
CA GLU A 100 -11.04 -22.27 20.14
C GLU A 100 -12.04 -22.42 18.99
N LEU A 101 -11.61 -23.02 17.87
CA LEU A 101 -12.44 -23.21 16.69
C LEU A 101 -13.55 -24.24 16.96
N ARG A 102 -14.74 -23.96 16.41
CA ARG A 102 -15.92 -24.84 16.49
C ARG A 102 -16.50 -25.02 15.10
N GLN A 103 -16.70 -26.27 14.68
CA GLN A 103 -17.19 -26.57 13.33
C GLN A 103 -18.54 -25.90 13.02
N LYS A 104 -19.42 -25.80 14.03
CA LYS A 104 -20.72 -25.15 13.89
C LYS A 104 -20.64 -23.63 13.61
N ALA A 105 -19.50 -23.00 13.89
CA ALA A 105 -19.27 -21.58 13.69
C ALA A 105 -18.47 -21.28 12.42
N MET A 106 -18.14 -22.30 11.61
CA MET A 106 -17.38 -22.10 10.38
C MET A 106 -18.28 -21.54 9.26
N PRO A 107 -17.76 -20.63 8.42
CA PRO A 107 -18.42 -20.25 7.18
C PRO A 107 -18.45 -21.44 6.22
N ASN A 108 -19.25 -21.34 5.15
CA ASN A 108 -19.22 -22.35 4.10
C ASN A 108 -17.81 -22.45 3.49
N GLY A 109 -17.36 -23.66 3.18
CA GLY A 109 -16.04 -23.93 2.60
C GLY A 109 -14.95 -24.31 3.61
N TYR A 110 -15.05 -23.86 4.87
CA TYR A 110 -14.13 -24.29 5.92
C TYR A 110 -14.66 -25.45 6.75
N ASP A 111 -13.86 -26.53 6.84
CA ASP A 111 -14.10 -27.68 7.68
C ASP A 111 -12.83 -28.01 8.48
N ILE A 112 -12.92 -27.93 9.80
CA ILE A 112 -11.81 -28.16 10.73
C ILE A 112 -11.26 -29.59 10.61
N SER A 113 -12.04 -30.53 10.08
CA SER A 113 -11.60 -31.92 9.86
C SER A 113 -10.74 -32.10 8.59
N SER A 114 -10.84 -31.20 7.62
CA SER A 114 -10.12 -31.30 6.33
C SER A 114 -9.20 -30.12 6.02
N THR A 115 -9.41 -28.98 6.66
CA THR A 115 -8.60 -27.77 6.49
C THR A 115 -7.66 -27.61 7.66
N VAL A 116 -6.42 -27.19 7.40
CA VAL A 116 -5.40 -26.99 8.45
C VAL A 116 -5.93 -25.98 9.49
N PRO A 117 -6.11 -26.37 10.77
CA PRO A 117 -6.78 -25.51 11.75
C PRO A 117 -6.12 -24.16 12.01
N THR A 118 -4.80 -24.07 11.88
CA THR A 118 -4.06 -22.80 12.02
C THR A 118 -4.37 -21.80 10.91
N ILE A 119 -4.66 -22.27 9.69
CA ILE A 119 -5.10 -21.41 8.57
C ILE A 119 -6.48 -20.80 8.89
N ILE A 120 -7.41 -21.61 9.40
CA ILE A 120 -8.73 -21.12 9.83
C ILE A 120 -8.57 -20.12 10.98
N ALA A 121 -7.70 -20.42 11.95
CA ALA A 121 -7.48 -19.54 13.10
C ALA A 121 -6.89 -18.19 12.68
N CYS A 122 -5.94 -18.18 11.74
CA CYS A 122 -5.42 -16.97 11.10
C CYS A 122 -6.57 -16.17 10.44
N TRP A 123 -7.37 -16.79 9.58
CA TRP A 123 -8.54 -16.14 8.98
C TRP A 123 -9.46 -15.49 10.02
N ARG A 124 -9.80 -16.23 11.08
CA ARG A 124 -10.70 -15.75 12.14
C ARG A 124 -10.13 -14.53 12.86
N ALA A 125 -8.82 -14.49 13.09
CA ALA A 125 -8.15 -13.34 13.71
C ALA A 125 -8.26 -12.09 12.82
N HIS A 126 -8.04 -12.22 11.51
CA HIS A 126 -8.24 -11.11 10.58
C HIS A 126 -9.70 -10.67 10.48
N MET A 127 -10.67 -11.60 10.51
CA MET A 127 -12.10 -11.23 10.56
C MET A 127 -12.46 -10.50 11.85
N ASN A 128 -11.88 -10.87 13.00
CA ASN A 128 -12.05 -10.12 14.25
C ASN A 128 -11.58 -8.66 14.12
N ALA A 129 -10.42 -8.44 13.49
CA ALA A 129 -9.93 -7.09 13.22
C ALA A 129 -10.87 -6.30 12.32
N MET A 130 -11.40 -6.92 11.25
CA MET A 130 -12.42 -6.29 10.39
C MET A 130 -13.69 -5.94 11.19
N PHE A 131 -14.14 -6.83 12.06
CA PHE A 131 -15.30 -6.60 12.89
C PHE A 131 -15.09 -5.42 13.85
N GLU A 132 -13.91 -5.27 14.47
CA GLU A 132 -13.60 -4.11 15.31
C GLU A 132 -13.70 -2.80 14.51
N VAL A 133 -13.14 -2.74 13.30
CA VAL A 133 -13.27 -1.56 12.42
C VAL A 133 -14.74 -1.19 12.18
N VAL A 134 -15.57 -2.19 11.87
CA VAL A 134 -17.00 -1.96 11.57
C VAL A 134 -17.79 -1.60 12.84
N GLN A 135 -17.59 -2.33 13.93
CA GLN A 135 -18.34 -2.18 15.17
C GLN A 135 -18.04 -0.85 15.87
N ARG A 136 -16.78 -0.40 15.83
CA ARG A 136 -16.37 0.89 16.37
C ARG A 136 -16.72 2.06 15.46
N GLY A 137 -17.02 1.78 14.18
CA GLY A 137 -17.34 2.80 13.20
C GLY A 137 -16.11 3.57 12.69
N TYR A 138 -14.91 2.99 12.84
CA TYR A 138 -13.67 3.60 12.34
C TYR A 138 -13.72 3.73 10.83
N SER A 139 -13.34 4.89 10.29
CA SER A 139 -13.30 5.16 8.84
C SER A 139 -12.23 4.34 8.12
N SER A 140 -11.09 4.12 8.75
CA SER A 140 -10.01 3.28 8.26
C SER A 140 -9.15 2.72 9.40
N ALA A 141 -8.56 1.55 9.18
CA ALA A 141 -7.55 1.01 10.09
C ALA A 141 -6.40 0.36 9.31
N LEU A 142 -5.19 0.55 9.81
CA LEU A 142 -3.99 -0.22 9.44
C LEU A 142 -3.86 -1.41 10.39
N ILE A 143 -3.61 -2.60 9.87
CA ILE A 143 -3.55 -3.86 10.62
C ILE A 143 -2.22 -4.53 10.33
N PHE A 144 -1.45 -4.80 11.37
CA PHE A 144 -0.17 -5.52 11.32
C PHE A 144 -0.29 -6.97 11.82
N GLU A 145 0.53 -7.87 11.29
CA GLU A 145 0.86 -9.15 11.95
C GLU A 145 2.00 -8.96 12.97
N ASP A 146 2.11 -9.86 13.95
CA ASP A 146 3.06 -9.72 15.07
C ASP A 146 4.55 -9.84 14.67
N ASP A 147 4.82 -10.39 13.50
CA ASP A 147 6.14 -10.48 12.88
C ASP A 147 6.41 -9.35 11.89
N ALA A 148 5.52 -8.36 11.75
CA ALA A 148 5.70 -7.25 10.84
C ALA A 148 6.88 -6.34 11.21
N ASP A 149 7.56 -5.82 10.19
CA ASP A 149 8.65 -4.85 10.29
C ASP A 149 8.57 -3.86 9.14
N TRP A 150 9.23 -2.71 9.30
CA TRP A 150 9.19 -1.63 8.33
C TRP A 150 10.49 -0.82 8.33
N ASP A 151 10.65 0.00 7.30
CA ASP A 151 11.74 0.95 7.22
C ASP A 151 11.53 2.10 8.23
N VAL A 152 12.60 2.59 8.87
CA VAL A 152 12.52 3.75 9.78
C VAL A 152 11.91 4.99 9.11
N ASN A 153 11.89 5.04 7.77
CA ASN A 153 11.30 6.09 6.97
C ASN A 153 9.81 5.85 6.60
N ILE A 154 9.11 4.92 7.28
CA ILE A 154 7.72 4.50 6.99
C ILE A 154 6.76 5.68 6.75
N ARG A 155 6.86 6.76 7.51
CA ARG A 155 6.00 7.95 7.34
C ARG A 155 6.16 8.61 5.98
N SER A 156 7.41 8.75 5.54
CA SER A 156 7.72 9.35 4.24
C SER A 156 7.29 8.44 3.09
N GLN A 157 7.48 7.12 3.25
CA GLN A 157 7.01 6.12 2.29
C GLN A 157 5.48 6.13 2.18
N LEU A 158 4.79 6.13 3.31
CA LEU A 158 3.33 6.20 3.39
C LEU A 158 2.78 7.52 2.84
N ARG A 159 3.49 8.64 3.04
CA ARG A 159 3.15 9.94 2.46
C ARG A 159 3.22 9.90 0.94
N GLU A 160 4.26 9.31 0.36
CA GLU A 160 4.34 9.15 -1.09
C GLU A 160 3.34 8.11 -1.62
N PHE A 161 3.05 7.04 -0.87
CA PHE A 161 1.97 6.12 -1.22
C PHE A 161 0.61 6.81 -1.26
N ALA A 162 0.29 7.66 -0.28
CA ALA A 162 -0.93 8.47 -0.28
C ALA A 162 -0.98 9.39 -1.51
N ARG A 163 0.16 9.95 -1.95
CA ARG A 163 0.19 10.68 -3.23
C ARG A 163 -0.12 9.77 -4.41
N GLY A 164 0.47 8.58 -4.46
CA GLY A 164 0.19 7.62 -5.51
C GLY A 164 -1.29 7.28 -5.58
N LEU A 165 -1.91 6.99 -4.44
CA LEU A 165 -3.33 6.66 -4.34
C LEU A 165 -4.24 7.74 -4.92
N HIS A 166 -4.08 8.99 -4.47
CA HIS A 166 -4.84 10.14 -4.99
C HIS A 166 -4.61 10.36 -6.49
N ALA A 167 -3.38 10.16 -6.98
CA ALA A 167 -3.05 10.31 -8.40
C ALA A 167 -3.73 9.22 -9.26
N LEU A 168 -3.69 7.96 -8.80
CA LEU A 168 -4.32 6.82 -9.47
C LEU A 168 -5.85 6.90 -9.46
N GLN A 169 -6.44 7.45 -8.41
CA GLN A 169 -7.87 7.67 -8.32
C GLN A 169 -8.36 8.88 -9.14
N GLY A 170 -7.45 9.69 -9.67
CA GLY A 170 -7.81 10.97 -10.31
C GLY A 170 -8.39 12.01 -9.34
N ASN A 171 -8.26 11.76 -8.03
CA ASN A 171 -8.80 12.60 -6.98
C ASN A 171 -7.71 13.55 -6.47
N GLY A 172 -7.79 14.84 -6.83
CA GLY A 172 -6.85 15.86 -6.36
C GLY A 172 -7.08 16.31 -4.91
N HIS A 173 -8.16 15.86 -4.27
CA HIS A 173 -8.59 16.34 -2.97
C HIS A 173 -8.23 15.36 -1.85
N ALA A 174 -7.02 15.51 -1.30
CA ALA A 174 -6.67 14.91 -0.02
C ALA A 174 -7.33 15.69 1.13
N SER A 175 -7.92 14.98 2.09
CA SER A 175 -8.40 15.55 3.36
C SER A 175 -7.35 15.35 4.43
N THR A 176 -7.19 16.30 5.35
CA THR A 176 -6.34 16.11 6.54
C THR A 176 -6.84 14.93 7.39
N GLN A 177 -8.15 14.77 7.52
CA GLN A 177 -8.73 13.68 8.32
C GLN A 177 -8.55 12.30 7.68
N HIS A 178 -8.47 12.26 6.35
CA HIS A 178 -8.33 11.02 5.58
C HIS A 178 -7.24 11.22 4.51
N PRO A 179 -5.95 11.20 4.89
CA PRO A 179 -4.86 11.47 3.97
C PRO A 179 -4.75 10.43 2.84
N TYR A 180 -5.26 9.21 3.05
CA TYR A 180 -5.39 8.16 2.03
C TYR A 180 -6.75 8.17 1.31
N GLY A 181 -7.66 9.09 1.66
CA GLY A 181 -9.06 8.99 1.28
C GLY A 181 -9.78 7.80 1.94
N VAL A 182 -11.05 7.61 1.59
CA VAL A 182 -11.88 6.47 2.05
C VAL A 182 -12.58 5.74 0.89
N ASP A 183 -12.28 6.13 -0.34
CA ASP A 183 -12.84 5.58 -1.59
C ASP A 183 -12.02 4.40 -2.13
N TRP A 184 -11.54 3.56 -1.22
CA TRP A 184 -10.84 2.30 -1.48
C TRP A 184 -11.35 1.27 -0.48
N ASP A 185 -11.26 -0.02 -0.79
CA ASP A 185 -11.71 -1.09 0.09
C ASP A 185 -10.54 -1.71 0.87
N LEU A 186 -9.40 -1.96 0.21
CA LEU A 186 -8.19 -2.52 0.83
C LEU A 186 -6.91 -1.87 0.27
N LEU A 187 -5.96 -1.56 1.15
CA LEU A 187 -4.60 -1.16 0.77
C LEU A 187 -3.61 -2.26 1.17
N TRP A 188 -2.96 -2.87 0.19
CA TRP A 188 -1.96 -3.91 0.39
C TRP A 188 -0.56 -3.30 0.55
N ILE A 189 -0.31 -2.74 1.74
CA ILE A 189 0.88 -1.93 2.05
C ILE A 189 2.11 -2.82 2.30
N GLY A 190 1.88 -4.03 2.81
CA GLY A 190 2.86 -5.01 3.26
C GLY A 190 2.42 -6.44 3.06
N GLY A 191 3.36 -7.29 2.69
CA GLY A 191 3.12 -8.70 2.39
C GLY A 191 4.32 -9.37 1.74
N CYS A 192 4.04 -10.46 1.03
CA CYS A 192 5.00 -11.23 0.24
C CYS A 192 5.00 -10.88 -1.24
N GLY A 193 4.14 -9.96 -1.66
CA GLY A 193 3.95 -9.66 -3.06
C GLY A 193 2.66 -8.94 -3.35
N SER A 194 2.63 -8.24 -4.47
CA SER A 194 1.42 -7.65 -5.04
C SER A 194 1.58 -7.48 -6.54
N ALA A 195 0.48 -7.61 -7.28
CA ALA A 195 0.46 -7.49 -8.72
C ALA A 195 -0.69 -6.58 -9.20
N PRO A 196 -0.45 -5.74 -10.22
CA PRO A 196 -1.49 -5.02 -10.91
C PRO A 196 -2.28 -5.96 -11.83
N PHE A 197 -3.37 -5.46 -12.41
CA PHE A 197 -4.03 -6.16 -13.51
C PHE A 197 -3.08 -6.30 -14.72
N PRO A 198 -3.18 -7.38 -15.53
CA PRO A 198 -2.31 -7.56 -16.69
C PRO A 198 -2.43 -6.45 -17.75
N ASN A 199 -3.59 -5.79 -17.81
CA ASN A 199 -3.89 -4.67 -18.71
C ASN A 199 -3.84 -3.31 -18.00
N GLU A 200 -3.30 -3.24 -16.78
CA GLU A 200 -3.10 -1.97 -16.09
C GLU A 200 -2.11 -1.10 -16.88
N THR A 201 -2.47 0.15 -17.06
CA THR A 201 -1.67 1.14 -17.77
C THR A 201 -1.24 2.27 -16.87
N GLN A 202 -1.92 2.47 -15.73
CA GLN A 202 -1.65 3.57 -14.84
C GLN A 202 -0.87 3.11 -13.61
N PHE A 203 0.32 3.68 -13.43
CA PHE A 203 1.17 3.43 -12.27
C PHE A 203 1.61 4.75 -11.66
N TYR A 204 1.83 4.77 -10.35
CA TYR A 204 2.55 5.86 -9.71
C TYR A 204 3.97 5.39 -9.41
N ALA A 205 4.96 5.96 -10.10
CA ALA A 205 6.35 5.55 -10.01
C ALA A 205 7.15 6.53 -9.15
N VAL A 206 7.73 6.03 -8.06
CA VAL A 206 8.74 6.71 -7.26
C VAL A 206 10.10 6.18 -7.69
N ARG A 207 10.86 6.98 -8.44
CA ARG A 207 12.21 6.63 -8.90
C ARG A 207 13.27 7.06 -7.88
N ASP A 208 14.42 6.40 -7.96
CA ASP A 208 15.58 6.68 -7.12
C ASP A 208 15.24 6.62 -5.62
N ASP A 209 14.30 5.73 -5.24
CA ASP A 209 13.87 5.49 -3.87
C ASP A 209 14.98 4.78 -3.08
N PRO A 210 15.64 5.45 -2.11
CA PRO A 210 16.74 4.86 -1.33
C PRO A 210 16.27 3.78 -0.35
N THR A 211 14.96 3.63 -0.17
CA THR A 211 14.35 2.58 0.65
C THR A 211 13.88 1.39 -0.17
N CYS A 212 14.04 1.44 -1.50
CA CYS A 212 13.72 0.34 -2.39
C CYS A 212 14.85 -0.70 -2.32
N PRO A 213 14.59 -1.93 -1.86
CA PRO A 213 15.62 -2.96 -1.81
C PRO A 213 16.02 -3.36 -3.23
N ASN A 214 17.30 -3.63 -3.47
CA ASN A 214 17.79 -4.20 -4.74
C ASN A 214 17.05 -5.52 -5.06
N VAL A 215 16.84 -5.83 -6.34
CA VAL A 215 16.16 -7.07 -6.75
C VAL A 215 16.81 -8.34 -6.21
N GLU A 216 18.12 -8.34 -6.00
CA GLU A 216 18.87 -9.47 -5.44
C GLU A 216 18.50 -9.79 -3.98
N HIS A 217 17.97 -8.81 -3.23
CA HIS A 217 17.58 -8.97 -1.83
C HIS A 217 16.07 -9.12 -1.64
N ARG A 218 15.29 -9.16 -2.73
CA ARG A 218 13.83 -9.35 -2.67
C ARG A 218 13.50 -10.83 -2.59
N GLY A 219 12.86 -11.23 -1.50
CA GLY A 219 12.28 -12.58 -1.36
C GLY A 219 10.90 -12.73 -2.01
N MET A 220 10.38 -11.68 -2.63
CA MET A 220 8.94 -11.53 -2.92
C MET A 220 8.60 -11.49 -4.40
N LEU A 221 7.35 -11.85 -4.71
CA LEU A 221 6.85 -11.99 -6.07
C LEU A 221 5.95 -10.81 -6.48
N GLY A 222 5.98 -10.42 -7.76
CA GLY A 222 5.04 -9.46 -8.32
C GLY A 222 5.71 -8.23 -8.94
N GLY A 223 5.05 -7.09 -8.82
CA GLY A 223 5.47 -5.83 -9.44
C GLY A 223 4.84 -5.57 -10.80
N VAL A 224 5.34 -4.53 -11.45
CA VAL A 224 4.83 -4.08 -12.76
C VAL A 224 5.22 -5.05 -13.87
N PRO A 225 4.48 -5.08 -15.00
CA PRO A 225 4.86 -5.88 -16.16
C PRO A 225 6.26 -5.55 -16.68
N ASP A 226 6.94 -6.52 -17.31
CA ASP A 226 8.34 -6.35 -17.74
C ASP A 226 8.58 -5.18 -18.70
N SER A 227 7.56 -4.80 -19.49
CA SER A 227 7.62 -3.63 -20.36
C SER A 227 7.89 -2.32 -19.60
N TRP A 228 7.44 -2.21 -18.35
CA TRP A 228 7.68 -1.04 -17.50
C TRP A 228 9.08 -1.02 -16.92
N LYS A 229 9.63 -2.19 -16.58
CA LYS A 229 10.96 -2.36 -15.98
C LYS A 229 12.09 -1.87 -16.89
N VAL A 230 11.86 -1.86 -18.21
CA VAL A 230 12.79 -1.30 -19.20
C VAL A 230 12.99 0.21 -19.02
N HIS A 231 11.95 0.93 -18.59
CA HIS A 231 11.96 2.39 -18.42
C HIS A 231 12.21 2.84 -16.98
N PHE A 232 12.01 1.93 -16.03
CA PHE A 232 12.05 2.17 -14.61
C PHE A 232 12.90 1.09 -13.95
N PRO A 233 14.17 1.37 -13.62
CA PRO A 233 15.05 0.41 -12.98
C PRO A 233 14.40 -0.15 -11.72
N GLU A 234 14.24 -1.47 -11.66
CA GLU A 234 13.55 -2.09 -10.52
C GLU A 234 14.29 -1.82 -9.22
N ASP A 235 15.63 -1.84 -9.22
CA ASP A 235 16.49 -1.66 -8.05
C ASP A 235 16.28 -0.35 -7.28
N SER A 236 15.66 0.65 -7.91
CA SER A 236 15.46 1.96 -7.30
C SER A 236 14.06 2.54 -7.55
N THR A 237 13.15 1.75 -8.14
CA THR A 237 11.78 2.22 -8.41
C THR A 237 10.76 1.46 -7.59
N ARG A 238 9.94 2.21 -6.85
CA ARG A 238 8.75 1.71 -6.20
C ARG A 238 7.51 2.16 -6.97
N PHE A 239 6.61 1.23 -7.23
CA PHE A 239 5.36 1.50 -7.91
C PHE A 239 4.18 1.40 -6.96
N SER A 240 3.17 2.24 -7.17
CA SER A 240 1.82 2.05 -6.65
C SER A 240 0.84 1.86 -7.80
N PHE A 241 -0.17 1.03 -7.60
CA PHE A 241 -1.12 0.63 -8.65
C PHE A 241 -2.43 0.12 -8.08
N LYS A 242 -3.46 0.03 -8.92
CA LYS A 242 -4.67 -0.73 -8.62
C LYS A 242 -4.31 -2.21 -8.58
N ALA A 243 -4.58 -2.87 -7.47
CA ALA A 243 -4.13 -4.22 -7.23
C ALA A 243 -5.16 -5.24 -7.74
N GLU A 244 -4.70 -6.18 -8.57
CA GLU A 244 -5.44 -7.42 -8.85
C GLU A 244 -5.19 -8.43 -7.74
N ALA A 245 -3.95 -8.51 -7.26
CA ALA A 245 -3.54 -9.56 -6.34
C ALA A 245 -2.56 -9.08 -5.28
N GLY A 246 -2.56 -9.80 -4.17
CA GLY A 246 -1.64 -9.65 -3.04
C GLY A 246 -1.37 -11.00 -2.39
N CYS A 247 -0.28 -11.09 -1.63
CA CYS A 247 0.13 -12.31 -0.92
C CYS A 247 0.68 -11.91 0.45
N CYS A 248 0.38 -12.68 1.51
CA CYS A 248 0.66 -12.38 2.92
C CYS A 248 0.05 -11.06 3.44
N LEU A 249 -0.11 -10.93 4.76
CA LEU A 249 -0.83 -9.81 5.39
C LEU A 249 -0.01 -9.07 6.46
N TYR A 250 1.32 -9.04 6.32
CA TYR A 250 2.23 -8.42 7.31
C TYR A 250 1.78 -7.01 7.71
N GLY A 251 1.27 -6.22 6.76
CA GLY A 251 0.65 -4.93 7.05
C GLY A 251 -0.31 -4.50 5.95
N TYR A 252 -1.58 -4.33 6.25
CA TYR A 252 -2.58 -3.93 5.28
C TYR A 252 -3.61 -3.02 5.92
N ALA A 253 -4.26 -2.17 5.13
CA ALA A 253 -5.30 -1.29 5.62
C ALA A 253 -6.65 -1.59 4.99
N VAL A 254 -7.71 -1.33 5.74
CA VAL A 254 -9.10 -1.43 5.28
C VAL A 254 -9.86 -0.15 5.59
N SER A 255 -10.73 0.26 4.68
CA SER A 255 -11.74 1.27 4.99
C SER A 255 -12.92 0.60 5.68
N ASN A 256 -13.75 1.37 6.38
CA ASN A 256 -14.99 0.84 6.95
C ASN A 256 -15.87 0.13 5.89
N ARG A 257 -15.94 0.73 4.69
CA ARG A 257 -16.67 0.18 3.54
C ARG A 257 -16.05 -1.15 3.10
N GLY A 258 -14.73 -1.18 2.97
CA GLY A 258 -13.98 -2.38 2.59
C GLY A 258 -14.14 -3.51 3.59
N ALA A 259 -13.99 -3.23 4.89
CA ALA A 259 -14.18 -4.20 5.96
C ALA A 259 -15.58 -4.84 5.91
N ARG A 260 -16.63 -4.05 5.67
CA ARG A 260 -18.01 -4.58 5.49
C ARG A 260 -18.14 -5.50 4.28
N LYS A 261 -17.53 -5.15 3.14
CA LYS A 261 -17.54 -6.01 1.94
C LYS A 261 -16.80 -7.32 2.19
N ILE A 262 -15.60 -7.25 2.78
CA ILE A 262 -14.77 -8.41 3.10
C ILE A 262 -15.50 -9.35 4.06
N LEU A 263 -16.11 -8.82 5.13
CA LEU A 263 -16.90 -9.62 6.06
C LEU A 263 -18.11 -10.28 5.38
N ALA A 264 -18.84 -9.56 4.54
CA ALA A 264 -19.96 -10.15 3.80
C ALA A 264 -19.51 -11.34 2.94
N GLU A 265 -18.35 -11.23 2.32
CA GLU A 265 -17.81 -12.23 1.39
C GLU A 265 -17.11 -13.41 2.07
N LEU A 266 -16.31 -13.15 3.11
CA LEU A 266 -15.42 -14.16 3.72
C LEU A 266 -15.95 -14.75 5.04
N GLU A 267 -16.87 -14.05 5.71
CA GLU A 267 -17.51 -14.55 6.95
C GLU A 267 -18.93 -15.05 6.70
N LEU A 268 -19.72 -14.37 5.87
CA LEU A 268 -21.14 -14.68 5.71
C LEU A 268 -21.44 -15.60 4.53
N ASP A 269 -20.69 -15.47 3.44
CA ASP A 269 -20.92 -16.27 2.22
C ASP A 269 -20.11 -17.58 2.25
N HIS A 270 -18.83 -17.52 1.92
CA HIS A 270 -17.95 -18.69 1.93
C HIS A 270 -16.46 -18.31 2.00
N ILE A 271 -15.60 -19.25 2.38
CA ILE A 271 -14.14 -19.18 2.21
C ILE A 271 -13.57 -20.60 2.17
N GLU A 272 -12.60 -20.83 1.28
CA GLU A 272 -12.06 -22.16 1.00
C GLU A 272 -10.54 -22.15 0.78
N VAL A 273 -9.93 -20.97 0.78
CA VAL A 273 -8.49 -20.74 0.65
C VAL A 273 -7.98 -19.92 1.84
N PRO A 274 -6.66 -19.85 2.09
CA PRO A 274 -6.09 -18.93 3.09
C PRO A 274 -6.58 -17.48 2.90
N VAL A 275 -6.64 -16.73 3.99
CA VAL A 275 -7.28 -15.39 4.01
C VAL A 275 -6.63 -14.39 3.05
N ASP A 276 -5.31 -14.43 2.88
CA ASP A 276 -4.59 -13.60 1.92
C ASP A 276 -4.99 -13.93 0.47
N ASN A 277 -5.05 -15.21 0.11
CA ASN A 277 -5.54 -15.65 -1.20
C ASN A 277 -7.00 -15.25 -1.42
N ALA A 278 -7.85 -15.34 -0.40
CA ALA A 278 -9.25 -14.93 -0.49
C ALA A 278 -9.39 -13.41 -0.71
N LEU A 279 -8.58 -12.60 -0.03
CA LEU A 279 -8.51 -11.16 -0.25
C LEU A 279 -7.96 -10.83 -1.64
N SER A 280 -6.96 -11.58 -2.13
CA SER A 280 -6.47 -11.46 -3.50
C SER A 280 -7.56 -11.76 -4.52
N ASP A 281 -8.41 -12.75 -4.28
CA ASP A 281 -9.53 -13.06 -5.17
C ASP A 281 -10.61 -11.98 -5.15
N LEU A 282 -10.86 -11.36 -4.00
CA LEU A 282 -11.72 -10.16 -3.92
C LEU A 282 -11.13 -8.98 -4.68
N CYS A 283 -9.83 -8.73 -4.59
CA CYS A 283 -9.19 -7.64 -5.34
C CYS A 283 -9.25 -7.86 -6.86
N GLY A 284 -9.06 -9.11 -7.31
CA GLY A 284 -9.08 -9.48 -8.72
C GLY A 284 -10.47 -9.77 -9.29
N GLY A 285 -11.51 -9.90 -8.46
CA GLY A 285 -12.84 -10.35 -8.89
C GLY A 285 -12.84 -11.79 -9.40
N ARG A 286 -12.07 -12.67 -8.74
CA ARG A 286 -11.88 -14.08 -9.11
C ARG A 286 -12.73 -15.00 -8.24
N SER A 287 -12.74 -16.29 -8.58
CA SER A 287 -13.39 -17.33 -7.77
C SER A 287 -14.89 -17.05 -7.50
N GLY A 288 -15.58 -16.42 -8.46
CA GLY A 288 -17.00 -16.10 -8.36
C GLY A 288 -17.34 -14.88 -7.47
N ARG A 289 -16.33 -14.15 -6.98
CA ARG A 289 -16.51 -13.03 -6.05
C ARG A 289 -16.68 -11.69 -6.75
N GLN A 290 -17.44 -10.79 -6.13
CA GLN A 290 -17.50 -9.41 -6.57
C GLN A 290 -16.19 -8.68 -6.29
N GLN A 291 -15.65 -8.03 -7.32
CA GLN A 291 -14.43 -7.26 -7.21
C GLN A 291 -14.57 -6.09 -6.20
N ILE A 292 -13.58 -5.94 -5.31
CA ILE A 292 -13.44 -4.78 -4.42
C ILE A 292 -12.30 -3.87 -4.90
N ASP A 293 -12.31 -2.60 -4.46
CA ASP A 293 -11.32 -1.61 -4.88
C ASP A 293 -10.04 -1.74 -4.04
N CYS A 294 -9.05 -2.45 -4.58
CA CYS A 294 -7.75 -2.63 -3.94
C CYS A 294 -6.66 -1.77 -4.58
N TYR A 295 -5.74 -1.25 -3.75
CA TYR A 295 -4.51 -0.62 -4.20
C TYR A 295 -3.32 -1.22 -3.46
N ALA A 296 -2.19 -1.34 -4.14
CA ALA A 296 -0.97 -1.89 -3.57
C ALA A 296 0.24 -1.10 -4.05
N LEU A 297 1.39 -1.45 -3.48
CA LEU A 297 2.67 -0.92 -3.88
C LEU A 297 3.71 -2.06 -3.94
N PHE A 298 4.63 -1.98 -4.90
CA PHE A 298 5.70 -2.95 -5.07
C PHE A 298 7.04 -2.27 -5.40
N PRO A 299 8.16 -2.65 -4.75
CA PRO A 299 8.22 -3.53 -3.57
C PRO A 299 7.38 -2.99 -2.42
N GLN A 300 7.00 -3.85 -1.48
CA GLN A 300 6.19 -3.45 -0.32
C GLN A 300 7.02 -2.65 0.71
N ILE A 301 6.36 -1.85 1.55
CA ILE A 301 7.04 -1.00 2.56
C ILE A 301 6.95 -1.58 3.97
N ILE A 302 6.05 -2.55 4.18
CA ILE A 302 6.00 -3.39 5.37
C ILE A 302 6.35 -4.82 4.94
N GLY A 303 7.26 -5.44 5.67
CA GLY A 303 7.71 -6.82 5.48
C GLY A 303 7.57 -7.64 6.77
N THR A 304 8.19 -8.80 6.79
CA THR A 304 8.31 -9.65 7.99
C THR A 304 9.72 -9.53 8.57
N TYR A 305 9.82 -9.73 9.87
CA TYR A 305 11.05 -9.87 10.63
C TYR A 305 11.09 -11.22 11.33
N ARG A 306 12.25 -11.86 11.23
CA ARG A 306 12.57 -13.10 11.94
C ARG A 306 13.80 -12.92 12.78
N ARG A 307 13.67 -13.23 14.07
CA ARG A 307 14.77 -13.15 15.01
C ARG A 307 15.76 -14.28 14.73
N ALA A 308 17.06 -14.01 14.83
CA ALA A 308 18.07 -15.06 14.79
C ALA A 308 17.75 -16.19 15.80
N GLY A 309 17.85 -17.44 15.36
CA GLY A 309 17.55 -18.61 16.17
C GLY A 309 16.78 -19.69 15.42
N PRO A 310 16.08 -20.58 16.17
CA PRO A 310 15.26 -21.65 15.59
C PRO A 310 14.08 -21.12 14.80
N SER A 311 13.88 -21.66 13.59
CA SER A 311 12.75 -21.30 12.71
C SER A 311 11.37 -21.62 13.31
N SER A 312 11.30 -22.51 14.30
CA SER A 312 10.10 -22.79 15.09
C SER A 312 9.55 -21.58 15.84
N ARG A 313 10.30 -20.48 15.93
CA ARG A 313 9.88 -19.23 16.58
C ARG A 313 9.28 -18.20 15.62
N ASP A 314 9.41 -18.42 14.31
CA ASP A 314 9.07 -17.44 13.28
C ASP A 314 7.57 -17.21 13.16
N SER A 315 6.79 -18.28 13.08
CA SER A 315 5.34 -18.20 12.88
C SER A 315 4.60 -19.32 13.60
N ASP A 316 3.38 -19.02 14.04
CA ASP A 316 2.47 -19.95 14.69
C ASP A 316 1.50 -20.61 13.67
N ILE A 317 1.61 -20.29 12.37
CA ILE A 317 0.72 -20.84 11.34
C ILE A 317 1.06 -22.28 10.94
N ALA A 318 2.31 -22.70 11.13
CA ALA A 318 2.79 -24.04 10.80
C ALA A 318 3.84 -24.51 11.81
N SER A 319 4.11 -25.81 11.83
CA SER A 319 5.23 -26.37 12.60
C SER A 319 6.51 -26.29 11.77
N TYR A 320 7.52 -25.59 12.28
CA TYR A 320 8.84 -25.48 11.66
C TYR A 320 9.88 -26.29 12.43
N ASP A 321 11.04 -26.53 11.81
CA ASP A 321 12.12 -27.33 12.39
C ASP A 321 12.86 -26.54 13.48
N GLU A 322 12.82 -27.06 14.71
CA GLU A 322 13.53 -26.50 15.86
C GLU A 322 15.07 -26.56 15.70
N ASN A 323 15.57 -27.44 14.82
CA ASN A 323 17.00 -27.57 14.54
C ASN A 323 17.46 -26.69 13.37
N LEU A 324 16.53 -26.17 12.56
CA LEU A 324 16.85 -25.23 11.51
C LEU A 324 17.06 -23.85 12.16
N ILE A 325 18.33 -23.48 12.31
CA ILE A 325 18.76 -22.19 12.82
C ILE A 325 19.08 -21.27 11.65
N HIS A 326 18.57 -20.04 11.68
CA HIS A 326 18.90 -19.00 10.72
C HIS A 326 19.37 -17.72 11.43
N GLU A 327 20.01 -16.84 10.67
CA GLU A 327 20.40 -15.50 11.15
C GLU A 327 19.18 -14.58 11.26
N GLU A 328 19.38 -13.37 11.76
CA GLU A 328 18.32 -12.37 11.80
C GLU A 328 17.96 -11.93 10.39
N GLU A 329 16.67 -11.92 10.06
CA GLU A 329 16.16 -11.56 8.75
C GLU A 329 15.11 -10.45 8.88
N SER A 330 15.17 -9.50 7.96
CA SER A 330 14.09 -8.52 7.74
C SER A 330 13.92 -8.36 6.23
N TRP A 331 12.71 -8.65 5.73
CA TRP A 331 12.50 -8.82 4.30
C TRP A 331 11.96 -7.53 3.66
N ASN A 332 12.34 -7.25 2.41
CA ASN A 332 11.82 -6.14 1.58
C ASN A 332 12.09 -4.70 2.06
N MET A 333 13.00 -4.47 2.97
CA MET A 333 13.34 -3.12 3.41
C MET A 333 14.84 -2.89 3.44
N VAL A 334 15.25 -1.63 3.60
CA VAL A 334 16.65 -1.24 3.59
C VAL A 334 17.11 -0.88 5.01
N TYR A 335 16.34 -0.05 5.71
CA TYR A 335 16.64 0.42 7.06
C TYR A 335 15.61 -0.14 8.06
N SER A 336 15.65 -1.45 8.30
CA SER A 336 14.74 -2.13 9.23
C SER A 336 14.75 -1.49 10.62
N VAL A 337 13.56 -1.20 11.16
CA VAL A 337 13.38 -0.71 12.52
C VAL A 337 13.83 -1.74 13.52
N ARG A 338 13.39 -2.99 13.38
CA ARG A 338 13.73 -4.05 14.33
C ARG A 338 15.23 -4.34 14.38
N ARG A 339 15.92 -4.32 13.24
CA ARG A 339 17.39 -4.48 13.21
C ARG A 339 18.14 -3.26 13.78
N ASN A 340 17.54 -2.08 13.73
CA ASN A 340 18.09 -0.85 14.30
C ASN A 340 17.55 -0.53 15.72
N ILE A 341 16.75 -1.41 16.33
CA ILE A 341 15.97 -1.06 17.52
C ILE A 341 16.83 -0.58 18.69
N GLN A 342 17.99 -1.21 18.91
CA GLN A 342 18.90 -0.82 19.98
C GLN A 342 19.49 0.58 19.77
N ARG A 343 19.71 0.98 18.51
CA ARG A 343 20.20 2.32 18.16
C ARG A 343 19.11 3.36 18.36
N LEU A 344 17.88 3.05 17.93
CA LEU A 344 16.73 3.94 18.09
C LEU A 344 16.46 4.23 19.57
N VAL A 345 16.37 3.18 20.39
CA VAL A 345 16.18 3.29 21.85
C VAL A 345 17.33 4.04 22.54
N ALA A 346 18.57 3.87 22.06
CA ALA A 346 19.73 4.62 22.57
C ALA A 346 19.73 6.11 22.16
N GLY A 347 18.79 6.54 21.30
CA GLY A 347 18.74 7.90 20.79
C GLY A 347 19.83 8.22 19.77
N GLU A 348 20.41 7.21 19.12
CA GLU A 348 21.42 7.40 18.10
C GLU A 348 20.85 8.19 16.91
N VAL A 349 21.69 9.05 16.33
CA VAL A 349 21.26 9.94 15.23
C VAL A 349 21.12 9.19 13.91
N THR A 350 21.81 8.07 13.76
CA THR A 350 21.93 7.32 12.52
C THR A 350 21.50 5.87 12.65
N VAL A 351 21.03 5.32 11.54
CA VAL A 351 20.64 3.92 11.38
C VAL A 351 21.48 3.27 10.30
N TYR A 352 21.62 1.95 10.40
CA TYR A 352 22.32 1.16 9.41
C TYR A 352 21.35 0.51 8.43
N SER A 353 21.75 0.53 7.16
CA SER A 353 21.18 -0.34 6.15
C SER A 353 21.57 -1.78 6.45
N GLN A 354 20.68 -2.71 6.17
CA GLN A 354 21.04 -4.13 6.12
C GLN A 354 21.76 -4.54 4.83
N TRP A 355 21.70 -3.69 3.79
CA TRP A 355 22.34 -3.89 2.49
C TRP A 355 23.41 -2.83 2.22
N ASN A 356 24.35 -3.13 1.33
CA ASN A 356 25.40 -2.18 0.93
C ASN A 356 25.39 -1.95 -0.59
N ASP A 357 24.20 -1.72 -1.14
CA ASP A 357 23.98 -1.62 -2.59
C ASP A 357 24.16 -0.17 -3.05
N GLN A 358 25.41 0.19 -3.33
CA GLN A 358 25.73 1.47 -3.97
C GLN A 358 25.24 1.48 -5.44
N PRO A 359 24.76 2.61 -5.99
CA PRO A 359 24.74 3.95 -5.39
C PRO A 359 23.43 4.30 -4.65
N TRP A 360 22.43 3.43 -4.67
CA TRP A 360 21.06 3.78 -4.26
C TRP A 360 20.87 3.75 -2.74
N THR A 361 21.53 2.81 -2.08
CA THR A 361 21.41 2.60 -0.64
C THR A 361 22.68 3.03 0.07
N ALA A 362 22.59 4.03 0.94
CA ALA A 362 23.69 4.40 1.82
C ALA A 362 23.77 3.40 2.98
N LYS A 363 24.99 2.98 3.34
CA LYS A 363 25.23 2.05 4.46
C LYS A 363 24.71 2.58 5.80
N GLU A 364 24.76 3.88 5.98
CA GLU A 364 24.34 4.58 7.19
C GLU A 364 23.64 5.88 6.80
N VAL A 365 22.49 6.17 7.41
CA VAL A 365 21.72 7.39 7.16
C VAL A 365 21.23 8.01 8.45
N ASN A 366 20.98 9.31 8.41
CA ASN A 366 20.21 10.03 9.44
C ASN A 366 18.75 10.11 8.97
N PRO A 367 17.81 9.38 9.59
CA PRO A 367 16.40 9.40 9.18
C PRO A 367 15.77 10.80 9.23
N ARG A 368 16.25 11.68 10.11
CA ARG A 368 15.74 13.06 10.24
C ARG A 368 16.16 13.97 9.07
N GLN A 369 17.20 13.58 8.34
CA GLN A 369 17.69 14.27 7.15
C GLN A 369 17.29 13.54 5.86
N PHE A 370 16.61 12.39 5.99
CA PHE A 370 16.18 11.59 4.87
C PHE A 370 15.11 12.35 4.08
N THR A 371 15.33 12.48 2.77
CA THR A 371 14.36 13.09 1.86
C THR A 371 13.88 12.01 0.91
N HIS A 372 12.61 11.64 1.04
CA HIS A 372 12.00 10.67 0.14
C HIS A 372 11.73 11.32 -1.22
N PRO A 373 12.13 10.68 -2.34
CA PRO A 373 11.85 11.22 -3.67
C PRO A 373 10.34 11.27 -3.93
N LYS A 374 9.92 12.26 -4.72
CA LYS A 374 8.52 12.39 -5.14
C LYS A 374 8.23 11.51 -6.34
N GLY A 375 7.13 10.77 -6.28
CA GLY A 375 6.68 9.98 -7.43
C GLY A 375 5.87 10.79 -8.45
N GLN A 376 5.59 10.15 -9.59
CA GLN A 376 4.74 10.69 -10.65
C GLN A 376 3.83 9.63 -11.23
N LEU A 377 2.63 10.05 -11.67
CA LEU A 377 1.74 9.19 -12.44
C LEU A 377 2.34 8.96 -13.83
N VAL A 378 2.37 7.70 -14.25
CA VAL A 378 2.86 7.24 -15.55
C VAL A 378 1.78 6.38 -16.20
N THR A 379 1.64 6.48 -17.52
CA THR A 379 0.54 5.91 -18.31
C THR A 379 1.01 5.32 -19.62
#